data_AF-A0A9D6ZL37-F1
#
_entry.id   AF-A0A9D6ZL37-F1
#
_cell.length_a   1.000
_cell.length_b   1.000
_cell.length_c   1.000
_cell.angle_alpha   90.00
_cell.angle_beta   90.00
_cell.angle_gamma   90.00
#
_symmetry.space_group_name_H-M   'P 1'
#
loop_
_entity.id
_entity.type
_entity.pdbx_description
1 polymer ?
#
loop_
_entity_poly.entity_id
_entity_poly.type
_entity_poly.pdbx_seq_one_letter_code
_entity_poly.pdbx_strand_id
1 'polypeptide(L)'
;MPVKTAAPARAAVPAKVTAARIVALEKQTKLLRGKLDKALARLAALERCIAIAADGSVTLAGAGNVYIAAGATVAFAAAHVQIDAGIVHASGMVSCDVLQANSVIAASYTPGAGNIS
;
A
#
# COMPACT_ATOMS: atom_id res chain seq x y z
N MET A 1 -63.56 35.56 -20.96
CA MET A 1 -63.59 34.22 -20.33
C MET A 1 -62.16 33.85 -19.93
N PRO A 2 -61.86 33.58 -18.65
CA PRO A 2 -60.50 33.26 -18.23
C PRO A 2 -60.13 31.83 -18.61
N VAL A 3 -59.02 31.67 -19.33
CA VAL A 3 -58.43 30.39 -19.69
C VAL A 3 -57.83 29.77 -18.42
N LYS A 4 -58.47 28.70 -17.94
CA LYS A 4 -58.03 27.90 -16.80
C LYS A 4 -56.74 27.16 -17.19
N THR A 5 -55.59 27.68 -16.78
CA THR A 5 -54.30 26.99 -16.83
C THR A 5 -54.36 25.76 -15.94
N ALA A 6 -54.54 24.59 -16.54
CA ALA A 6 -54.37 23.31 -15.87
C ALA A 6 -52.88 23.07 -15.64
N ALA A 7 -52.44 23.24 -14.38
CA ALA A 7 -51.14 22.74 -13.95
C ALA A 7 -51.07 21.22 -14.24
N PRO A 8 -49.97 20.69 -14.80
CA PRO A 8 -49.84 19.25 -14.96
C PRO A 8 -49.87 18.61 -13.58
N ALA A 9 -50.92 17.81 -13.34
CA ALA A 9 -51.07 17.01 -12.15
C ALA A 9 -49.78 16.21 -11.95
N ARG A 10 -48.99 16.59 -10.96
CA ARG A 10 -47.83 15.84 -10.49
C ARG A 10 -48.38 14.49 -10.05
N ALA A 11 -48.32 13.50 -10.94
CA ALA A 11 -48.73 12.14 -10.64
C ALA A 11 -48.04 11.75 -9.33
N ALA A 12 -48.83 11.65 -8.27
CA ALA A 12 -48.34 11.35 -6.94
C ALA A 12 -47.66 9.99 -7.03
N VAL A 13 -46.32 9.99 -7.04
CA VAL A 13 -45.55 8.78 -6.87
C VAL A 13 -46.11 8.10 -5.62
N PRO A 14 -46.64 6.87 -5.73
CA PRO A 14 -47.43 6.28 -4.66
C PRO A 14 -46.59 6.28 -3.38
N ALA A 15 -47.14 6.79 -2.27
CA ALA A 15 -46.42 6.99 -1.00
C ALA A 15 -45.68 5.73 -0.51
N LYS A 16 -46.17 4.54 -0.91
CA LYS A 16 -45.56 3.23 -0.66
C LYS A 16 -44.22 3.02 -1.38
N VAL A 17 -44.09 3.50 -2.62
CA VAL A 17 -42.83 3.48 -3.40
C VAL A 17 -41.83 4.48 -2.80
N THR A 18 -42.28 5.62 -2.29
CA THR A 18 -41.43 6.61 -1.62
C THR A 18 -40.91 6.08 -0.27
N ALA A 19 -41.76 5.44 0.54
CA ALA A 19 -41.37 4.84 1.82
C ALA A 19 -40.37 3.68 1.65
N ALA A 20 -40.60 2.79 0.67
CA ALA A 20 -39.67 1.71 0.36
C ALA A 20 -38.31 2.23 -0.08
N ARG A 21 -38.26 3.33 -0.86
CA ARG A 21 -37.02 4.00 -1.27
C ARG A 21 -36.30 4.65 -0.09
N ILE A 22 -37.02 5.26 0.86
CA ILE A 22 -36.43 5.85 2.06
C ILE A 22 -35.75 4.76 2.90
N VAL A 23 -36.45 3.65 3.17
CA VAL A 23 -35.88 2.52 3.91
C VAL A 23 -34.68 1.90 3.17
N ALA A 24 -34.74 1.82 1.84
CA ALA A 24 -33.61 1.36 1.04
C ALA A 24 -32.40 2.31 1.13
N LEU A 25 -32.63 3.63 1.08
CA LEU A 25 -31.59 4.65 1.21
C LEU A 25 -30.98 4.66 2.61
N GLU A 26 -31.79 4.50 3.67
CA GLU A 26 -31.32 4.37 5.06
C GLU A 26 -30.44 3.13 5.26
N LYS A 27 -30.81 2.01 4.62
CA LYS A 27 -29.95 0.82 4.59
C LYS A 27 -28.63 1.11 3.88
N GLN A 28 -28.65 1.81 2.75
CA GLN A 28 -27.44 2.18 2.03
C GLN A 28 -26.54 3.13 2.84
N THR A 29 -27.09 4.15 3.51
CA THR A 29 -26.31 5.07 4.33
C THR A 29 -25.69 4.38 5.54
N LYS A 30 -26.41 3.46 6.20
CA LYS A 30 -25.87 2.64 7.28
C LYS A 30 -24.71 1.75 6.80
N LEU A 31 -24.87 1.12 5.64
CA LEU A 31 -23.84 0.27 5.05
C LEU A 31 -22.60 1.07 4.63
N LEU A 32 -22.79 2.25 4.04
CA LEU A 32 -21.70 3.15 3.64
C LEU A 32 -20.93 3.67 4.86
N ARG A 33 -21.62 4.08 5.94
CA ARG A 33 -20.97 4.48 7.19
C ARG A 33 -20.11 3.35 7.75
N GLY A 34 -20.65 2.13 7.81
CA GLY A 34 -19.88 0.97 8.28
C GLY A 34 -18.66 0.64 7.41
N LYS A 35 -18.70 0.92 6.09
CA LYS A 35 -17.52 0.80 5.22
C LYS A 35 -16.49 1.90 5.49
N LEU A 36 -16.95 3.13 5.71
CA LEU A 36 -16.10 4.27 6.03
C LEU A 36 -15.33 4.04 7.33
N ASP A 37 -16.00 3.58 8.38
CA ASP A 37 -15.36 3.30 9.68
C ASP A 37 -14.25 2.24 9.56
N LYS A 38 -14.50 1.19 8.77
CA LYS A 38 -13.49 0.15 8.49
C LYS A 38 -12.31 0.69 7.68
N ALA A 39 -12.55 1.56 6.70
CA ALA A 39 -11.50 2.16 5.89
C ALA A 39 -10.62 3.10 6.73
N LEU A 40 -11.24 3.95 7.57
CA LEU A 40 -10.53 4.84 8.48
C LEU A 40 -9.67 4.06 9.49
N ALA A 41 -10.20 2.96 10.04
CA ALA A 41 -9.41 2.10 10.93
C ALA A 41 -8.19 1.47 10.23
N ARG A 42 -8.33 1.08 8.95
CA ARG A 42 -7.21 0.56 8.15
C ARG A 42 -6.18 1.64 7.84
N LEU A 43 -6.60 2.84 7.48
CA LEU A 43 -5.70 3.96 7.22
C LEU A 43 -4.91 4.33 8.49
N ALA A 44 -5.57 4.44 9.63
CA ALA A 44 -4.91 4.73 10.90
C ALA A 44 -3.86 3.66 11.31
N ALA A 45 -4.03 2.41 10.87
CA ALA A 45 -3.03 1.37 11.07
C ALA A 45 -1.84 1.51 10.09
N LEU A 46 -2.09 1.89 8.84
CA LEU A 46 -1.06 2.08 7.82
C LEU A 46 -0.21 3.32 8.06
N GLU A 47 -0.82 4.44 8.48
CA GLU A 47 -0.11 5.70 8.79
C GLU A 47 0.94 5.54 9.90
N ARG A 48 0.81 4.52 10.76
CA ARG A 48 1.81 4.21 11.79
C ARG A 48 3.06 3.52 11.24
N CYS A 49 2.94 2.84 10.10
CA CYS A 49 4.00 2.03 9.53
C CYS A 49 4.58 2.62 8.25
N ILE A 50 3.83 3.47 7.54
CA ILE A 50 4.24 4.08 6.28
C ILE A 50 4.11 5.59 6.42
N ALA A 51 5.24 6.30 6.34
CA ALA A 51 5.29 7.75 6.31
C ALA A 51 5.76 8.21 4.93
N ILE A 52 5.01 9.12 4.31
CA ILE A 52 5.40 9.81 3.08
C ILE A 52 5.58 11.28 3.46
N ALA A 53 6.80 11.81 3.37
CA ALA A 53 7.05 13.21 3.67
C ALA A 53 6.79 14.10 2.45
N ALA A 54 6.69 15.40 2.69
CA ALA A 54 6.36 16.38 1.64
C ALA A 54 7.43 16.48 0.53
N ASP A 55 8.67 16.07 0.83
CA ASP A 55 9.77 15.96 -0.14
C ASP A 55 9.70 14.70 -1.01
N GLY A 56 8.68 13.84 -0.79
CA GLY A 56 8.48 12.59 -1.50
C GLY A 56 9.24 11.40 -0.91
N SER A 57 9.94 11.57 0.21
CA SER A 57 10.58 10.46 0.91
C SER A 57 9.54 9.50 1.49
N VAL A 58 9.83 8.19 1.41
CA VAL A 58 8.96 7.13 1.91
C VAL A 58 9.71 6.32 2.95
N THR A 59 9.15 6.22 4.15
CA THR A 59 9.71 5.46 5.28
C THR A 59 8.77 4.32 5.64
N LEU A 60 9.31 3.12 5.70
CA LEU A 60 8.63 1.92 6.19
C LEU A 60 9.19 1.58 7.58
N ALA A 61 8.37 1.73 8.61
CA ALA A 61 8.73 1.41 9.99
C ALA A 61 7.87 0.24 10.49
N GLY A 62 8.53 -0.85 10.88
CA GLY A 62 7.89 -2.00 11.51
C GLY A 62 8.38 -2.17 12.94
N ALA A 63 7.46 -2.29 13.91
CA ALA A 63 7.83 -2.57 15.30
C ALA A 63 8.38 -4.00 15.50
N GLY A 64 8.11 -4.91 14.56
CA GLY A 64 8.58 -6.29 14.58
C GLY A 64 9.41 -6.60 13.34
N ASN A 65 8.76 -7.14 12.32
CA ASN A 65 9.39 -7.53 11.06
C ASN A 65 8.73 -6.79 9.88
N VAL A 66 9.55 -6.39 8.91
CA VAL A 66 9.08 -5.99 7.58
C VAL A 66 9.44 -7.12 6.61
N TYR A 67 8.42 -7.80 6.08
CA TYR A 67 8.58 -8.92 5.15
C TYR A 67 8.17 -8.51 3.75
N ILE A 68 9.09 -8.64 2.78
CA ILE A 68 8.87 -8.32 1.38
C ILE A 68 8.86 -9.63 0.59
N ALA A 69 7.71 -9.98 0.03
CA ALA A 69 7.56 -11.13 -0.86
C ALA A 69 7.23 -10.66 -2.27
N ALA A 70 8.01 -11.10 -3.25
CA ALA A 70 7.76 -10.86 -4.66
C ALA A 70 7.72 -12.20 -5.40
N GLY A 71 6.74 -12.38 -6.29
CA GLY A 71 6.60 -13.61 -7.07
C GLY A 71 7.65 -13.76 -8.19
N ALA A 72 8.40 -12.71 -8.49
CA ALA A 72 9.41 -12.70 -9.56
C ALA A 72 10.71 -12.02 -9.11
N THR A 73 10.71 -10.69 -8.97
CA THR A 73 11.93 -9.93 -8.70
C THR A 73 11.62 -8.68 -7.88
N VAL A 74 12.54 -8.33 -6.97
CA VAL A 74 12.61 -7.01 -6.34
C VAL A 74 13.79 -6.28 -6.95
N ALA A 75 13.54 -5.15 -7.62
CA ALA A 75 14.58 -4.35 -8.28
C ALA A 75 14.77 -3.03 -7.53
N PHE A 76 16.03 -2.67 -7.27
CA PHE A 76 16.42 -1.40 -6.68
C PHE A 76 17.17 -0.57 -7.72
N ALA A 77 16.66 0.61 -8.03
CA ALA A 77 17.32 1.58 -8.91
C ALA A 77 17.65 2.82 -8.09
N ALA A 78 18.87 2.90 -7.59
CA ALA A 78 19.35 4.00 -6.75
C ALA A 78 20.84 4.22 -6.98
N ALA A 79 21.32 5.43 -6.71
CA ALA A 79 22.76 5.74 -6.75
C ALA A 79 23.54 5.03 -5.62
N HIS A 80 22.90 4.81 -4.48
CA HIS A 80 23.46 4.10 -3.34
C HIS A 80 22.36 3.35 -2.58
N VAL A 81 22.64 2.12 -2.16
CA VAL A 81 21.78 1.35 -1.27
C VAL A 81 22.57 1.07 0.01
N GLN A 82 22.15 1.68 1.11
CA GLN A 82 22.75 1.46 2.42
C GLN A 82 21.97 0.41 3.19
N ILE A 83 22.68 -0.56 3.78
CA ILE A 83 22.10 -1.61 4.61
C ILE A 83 22.82 -1.62 5.95
N ASP A 84 22.21 -0.99 6.95
CA ASP A 84 22.70 -0.99 8.32
C ASP A 84 22.12 -2.18 9.08
N ALA A 85 22.80 -3.33 9.02
CA ALA A 85 22.38 -4.56 9.67
C ALA A 85 23.56 -5.28 10.35
N GLY A 86 23.29 -5.97 11.46
CA GLY A 86 24.31 -6.81 12.11
C GLY A 86 24.74 -8.00 11.23
N ILE A 87 23.81 -8.59 10.48
CA ILE A 87 24.07 -9.65 9.50
C ILE A 87 23.13 -9.44 8.32
N VAL A 88 23.67 -9.53 7.09
CA VAL A 88 22.88 -9.64 5.86
C VAL A 88 23.01 -11.06 5.35
N HIS A 89 21.89 -11.77 5.26
CA HIS A 89 21.85 -13.12 4.73
C HIS A 89 21.29 -13.11 3.30
N ALA A 90 22.12 -13.49 2.34
CA ALA A 90 21.70 -13.74 0.96
C ALA A 90 21.86 -15.24 0.66
N SER A 91 20.78 -15.92 0.28
CA SER A 91 20.86 -17.31 -0.17
C SER A 91 21.15 -17.37 -1.67
N GLY A 92 22.12 -18.19 -2.05
CA GLY A 92 22.56 -18.33 -3.44
C GLY A 92 23.80 -17.51 -3.73
N MET A 93 23.76 -16.67 -4.77
CA MET A 93 24.90 -15.89 -5.25
C MET A 93 24.62 -14.39 -5.13
N VAL A 94 25.59 -13.65 -4.59
CA VAL A 94 25.62 -12.19 -4.67
C VAL A 94 26.54 -11.81 -5.82
N SER A 95 26.00 -11.17 -6.85
CA SER A 95 26.77 -10.65 -7.99
C SER A 95 26.99 -9.16 -7.81
N CYS A 96 28.24 -8.71 -7.87
CA CYS A 96 28.64 -7.31 -7.82
C CYS A 96 29.93 -7.11 -8.61
N ASP A 97 30.15 -5.90 -9.11
CA ASP A 97 31.36 -5.57 -9.87
C ASP A 97 32.58 -5.47 -8.95
N VAL A 98 32.41 -4.88 -7.77
CA VAL A 98 33.45 -4.71 -6.76
C VAL A 98 32.85 -5.00 -5.39
N LEU A 99 33.49 -5.93 -4.66
CA LEU A 99 33.23 -6.17 -3.25
C LEU A 99 34.37 -5.58 -2.42
N GLN A 100 34.06 -4.54 -1.64
CA GLN A 100 34.98 -4.00 -0.64
C GLN A 100 34.53 -4.47 0.75
N ALA A 101 35.42 -5.14 1.47
CA ALA A 101 35.16 -5.61 2.82
C ALA A 101 36.42 -5.49 3.68
N ASN A 102 36.25 -5.18 4.97
CA ASN A 102 37.37 -5.12 5.91
C ASN A 102 37.96 -6.51 6.16
N SER A 103 37.11 -7.54 6.14
CA SER A 103 37.51 -8.93 6.30
C SER A 103 36.52 -9.82 5.56
N VAL A 104 37.04 -10.85 4.91
CA VAL A 104 36.24 -11.86 4.23
C VAL A 104 36.55 -13.19 4.87
N ILE A 105 35.52 -13.87 5.36
CA ILE A 105 35.63 -15.21 5.95
C ILE A 105 34.76 -16.12 5.09
N ALA A 106 35.39 -17.11 4.47
CA ALA A 106 34.72 -18.08 3.62
C ALA A 106 35.26 -19.48 3.89
N ALA A 107 34.37 -20.49 3.88
CA ALA A 107 34.77 -21.89 4.00
C ALA A 107 35.62 -22.35 2.80
N SER A 108 35.40 -21.75 1.63
CA SER A 108 36.22 -21.93 0.44
C SER A 108 36.23 -20.63 -0.36
N TYR A 109 37.39 -20.31 -0.93
CA TYR A 109 37.55 -19.17 -1.81
C TYR A 109 38.33 -19.65 -3.04
N THR A 110 37.77 -19.42 -4.24
CA THR A 110 38.45 -19.71 -5.50
C THR A 110 38.94 -18.37 -6.06
N PRO A 111 40.21 -18.00 -5.81
CA PRO A 111 40.77 -16.77 -6.35
C PRO A 111 40.65 -16.76 -7.88
N GLY A 112 40.27 -15.62 -8.44
CA GLY A 112 40.50 -15.37 -9.87
C GLY A 112 42.00 -15.30 -10.15
N ALA A 113 42.39 -15.41 -11.42
CA ALA A 113 43.80 -15.41 -11.84
C ALA A 113 44.65 -14.22 -11.33
N GLY A 114 44.01 -13.13 -10.88
CA GLY A 114 44.67 -11.97 -10.27
C GLY A 114 44.91 -12.05 -8.76
N ASN A 115 44.55 -13.14 -8.07
CA ASN A 115 44.64 -13.25 -6.61
C ASN A 115 45.50 -14.45 -6.15
N ILE A 116 46.44 -14.87 -6.99
CA ILE A 116 47.52 -15.81 -6.68
C ILE A 116 48.83 -15.01 -6.65
N SER A 117 49.39 -14.86 -5.45
CA SER A 117 50.74 -14.34 -5.20
C SER A 117 51.49 -15.35 -4.34
#